data_AF-W1W8F5-F1
#
_entry.id   AF-W1W8F5-F1
#
_cell.length_a   1.000
_cell.length_b   1.000
_cell.length_c   1.000
_cell.angle_alpha   90.00
_cell.angle_beta   90.00
_cell.angle_gamma   90.00
#
_symmetry.space_group_name_H-M   'P 1'
#
loop_
_entity.id
_entity.type
_entity.pdbx_description
1 polymer ?
#
loop_
_entity_poly.entity_id
_entity_poly.type
_entity_poly.pdbx_seq_one_letter_code
_entity_poly.pdbx_strand_id
1 'polypeptide(L)'
;NTAWMLACNVADSFAKYRWCPNIIGPQSGGAVKDLPVHLFETMGQIQAKIPTEVLVTDRREFELAEEGFITLTMRKDSDNAAFFSANSVQKPKHFPGKDAETNYKLGTQLPYLFIINRLAHYIKVLQREQLGSWKERSDLERELN
;
A
#
# COMPACT_ATOMS: atom_id res chain seq x y z
N ASN A 1 -17.10 0.38 -2.01
CA ASN A 1 -16.03 1.28 -1.50
C ASN A 1 -14.70 0.53 -1.60
N THR A 2 -13.78 1.03 -2.43
CA THR A 2 -12.49 0.41 -2.73
C THR A 2 -11.52 0.34 -1.54
N ALA A 3 -11.75 1.16 -0.50
CA ALA A 3 -10.95 1.12 0.73
C ALA A 3 -10.96 -0.26 1.40
N TRP A 4 -12.07 -1.00 1.31
CA TRP A 4 -12.17 -2.37 1.85
C TRP A 4 -11.21 -3.33 1.16
N MET A 5 -11.08 -3.25 -0.16
CA MET A 5 -10.17 -4.11 -0.93
C MET A 5 -8.71 -3.82 -0.59
N LEU A 6 -8.35 -2.54 -0.42
CA LEU A 6 -7.02 -2.16 0.05
C LEU A 6 -6.74 -2.68 1.47
N ALA A 7 -7.73 -2.58 2.37
CA ALA A 7 -7.61 -3.10 3.73
C ALA A 7 -7.45 -4.63 3.76
N CYS A 8 -8.15 -5.37 2.89
CA CYS A 8 -7.94 -6.81 2.71
C CYS A 8 -6.50 -7.12 2.31
N ASN A 9 -5.92 -6.37 1.35
CA ASN A 9 -4.52 -6.57 0.97
C ASN A 9 -3.56 -6.29 2.14
N VAL A 10 -3.82 -5.24 2.94
CA VAL A 10 -3.04 -4.95 4.16
C VAL A 10 -3.12 -6.11 5.15
N ALA A 11 -4.32 -6.67 5.37
CA ALA A 11 -4.53 -7.79 6.28
C ALA A 11 -3.85 -9.07 5.78
N ASP A 12 -3.93 -9.37 4.48
CA ASP A 12 -3.28 -10.52 3.84
C ASP A 12 -1.76 -10.44 3.94
N SER A 13 -1.21 -9.24 3.72
CA SER A 13 0.21 -8.96 3.87
C SER A 13 0.67 -9.31 5.30
N PHE A 14 -0.06 -8.82 6.31
CA PHE A 14 0.21 -9.11 7.72
C PHE A 14 0.03 -10.59 8.08
N ALA A 15 -0.99 -11.25 7.53
CA ALA A 15 -1.27 -12.64 7.78
C ALA A 15 -0.12 -13.54 7.29
N LYS A 16 0.47 -13.22 6.14
CA LYS A 16 1.57 -13.98 5.53
C LYS A 16 2.94 -13.64 6.10
N TYR A 17 3.22 -12.36 6.31
CA TYR A 17 4.58 -11.88 6.60
C TYR A 17 4.74 -11.19 7.95
N ARG A 18 3.64 -10.95 8.69
CA ARG A 18 3.60 -10.12 9.93
C ARG A 18 3.97 -8.64 9.71
N TRP A 19 4.09 -8.24 8.44
CA TRP A 19 4.37 -6.89 7.99
C TRP A 19 3.43 -6.54 6.83
N CYS A 20 3.19 -5.25 6.61
CA CYS A 20 2.26 -4.78 5.58
C CYS A 20 2.88 -4.00 4.39
N PRO A 21 4.10 -4.30 3.89
CA PRO A 21 4.63 -3.61 2.70
C PRO A 21 4.05 -4.18 1.40
N ASN A 22 3.62 -5.45 1.41
CA ASN A 22 3.20 -6.20 0.22
C ASN A 22 1.72 -5.94 -0.07
N ILE A 23 1.41 -4.73 -0.54
CA ILE A 23 0.04 -4.26 -0.85
C ILE A 23 -0.06 -3.60 -2.24
N ILE A 24 1.05 -3.58 -2.98
CA ILE A 24 1.17 -3.04 -4.33
C ILE A 24 1.69 -4.10 -5.28
N GLY A 25 1.41 -3.92 -6.57
CA GLY A 25 1.83 -4.80 -7.65
C GLY A 25 0.93 -6.04 -7.81
N PRO A 26 0.66 -6.47 -9.06
CA PRO A 26 -0.27 -7.57 -9.33
C PRO A 26 0.20 -8.93 -8.80
N GLN A 27 1.52 -9.14 -8.67
CA GLN A 27 2.09 -10.38 -8.10
C GLN A 27 2.59 -10.19 -6.67
N SER A 28 2.81 -8.95 -6.23
CA SER A 28 3.47 -8.63 -4.95
C SER A 28 2.48 -8.32 -3.82
N GLY A 29 1.21 -8.69 -3.97
CA GLY A 29 0.17 -8.56 -2.92
C GLY A 29 -0.83 -7.42 -3.11
N GLY A 30 -0.73 -6.65 -4.21
CA GLY A 30 -1.71 -5.61 -4.56
C GLY A 30 -2.90 -6.10 -5.38
N ALA A 31 -2.94 -7.38 -5.77
CA ALA A 31 -4.03 -7.92 -6.58
C ALA A 31 -5.29 -8.22 -5.77
N VAL A 32 -6.42 -7.72 -6.26
CA VAL A 32 -7.77 -8.06 -5.84
C VAL A 32 -8.33 -9.09 -6.81
N LYS A 33 -8.74 -10.23 -6.30
CA LYS A 33 -9.19 -11.38 -7.10
C LYS A 33 -10.68 -11.61 -6.91
N ASP A 34 -11.27 -12.40 -7.80
CA ASP A 34 -12.66 -12.85 -7.70
C ASP A 34 -13.66 -11.70 -7.61
N LEU A 35 -13.48 -10.69 -8.48
CA LEU A 35 -14.43 -9.58 -8.56
C LEU A 35 -15.72 -10.03 -9.28
N PRO A 36 -16.89 -9.55 -8.85
CA PRO A 36 -18.15 -9.93 -9.45
C PRO A 36 -18.22 -9.46 -10.91
N VAL A 37 -18.44 -10.41 -11.83
CA VAL A 37 -18.63 -10.15 -13.25
C VAL A 37 -20.11 -10.34 -13.61
N HIS A 38 -20.71 -9.30 -14.19
CA HIS A 38 -22.08 -9.36 -14.69
C HIS A 38 -22.08 -9.44 -16.21
N LEU A 39 -22.54 -10.57 -16.77
CA LEU A 39 -22.68 -10.77 -18.21
C LEU A 39 -24.05 -10.28 -18.67
N PHE A 40 -24.08 -9.49 -19.74
CA PHE A 40 -25.32 -9.02 -20.36
C PHE A 40 -25.18 -8.98 -21.88
N GLU A 41 -26.31 -9.07 -22.57
CA GLU A 41 -26.33 -8.98 -24.03
C GLU A 41 -26.43 -7.52 -24.48
N THR A 42 -25.59 -7.14 -25.44
CA THR A 42 -25.65 -5.83 -26.10
C THR A 42 -25.18 -5.95 -27.54
N MET A 43 -25.89 -5.31 -28.48
CA MET A 43 -25.60 -5.37 -29.92
C MET A 43 -25.41 -6.81 -30.46
N GLY A 44 -26.14 -7.79 -29.92
CA GLY A 44 -26.07 -9.19 -30.32
C GLY A 44 -24.83 -9.95 -29.84
N GLN A 45 -24.05 -9.38 -28.91
CA GLN A 45 -22.92 -10.04 -28.28
C GLN A 45 -23.07 -10.05 -26.75
N ILE A 46 -22.62 -11.13 -26.12
CA ILE A 46 -22.50 -11.20 -24.66
C ILE A 46 -21.27 -10.39 -24.25
N GLN A 47 -21.48 -9.34 -23.45
CA GLN A 47 -20.41 -8.52 -22.91
C GLN A 47 -20.37 -8.63 -21.39
N ALA A 48 -19.15 -8.62 -20.84
CA ALA A 48 -18.93 -8.56 -19.41
C ALA A 48 -18.89 -7.10 -18.94
N LYS A 49 -19.73 -6.76 -17.95
CA LYS A 49 -19.63 -5.48 -17.26
C LYS A 49 -18.33 -5.47 -16.46
N ILE A 50 -17.54 -4.43 -16.65
CA ILE A 50 -16.34 -4.17 -15.86
C ILE A 50 -16.71 -4.06 -14.36
N PRO A 51 -16.01 -4.76 -13.45
CA PRO A 51 -16.30 -4.68 -12.01
C PRO A 51 -16.00 -3.32 -11.39
N THR A 52 -15.05 -2.57 -11.97
CA THR A 52 -14.77 -1.17 -11.61
C THR A 52 -15.60 -0.22 -12.45
N GLU A 53 -15.81 1.02 -11.99
CA GLU A 53 -16.61 2.01 -12.71
C GLU A 53 -16.00 2.40 -14.05
N VAL A 54 -14.67 2.37 -14.15
CA VAL A 54 -13.90 2.72 -15.34
C VAL A 54 -12.70 1.79 -15.53
N LEU A 55 -12.28 1.60 -16.78
CA LEU A 55 -10.99 1.01 -17.11
C LEU A 55 -9.93 2.11 -17.12
N VAL A 56 -9.14 2.17 -16.06
CA VAL A 56 -8.04 3.14 -15.95
C VAL A 56 -6.85 2.65 -16.80
N THR A 57 -6.32 3.54 -17.64
CA THR A 57 -5.09 3.25 -18.41
C THR A 57 -3.85 3.48 -17.56
N ASP A 58 -2.74 2.83 -17.90
CA ASP A 58 -1.47 2.97 -17.16
C ASP A 58 -1.04 4.44 -17.01
N ARG A 59 -1.21 5.25 -18.06
CA ARG A 59 -0.93 6.69 -18.01
C ARG A 59 -1.81 7.42 -16.99
N ARG A 60 -3.10 7.10 -16.93
CA ARG A 60 -4.03 7.72 -15.98
C ARG A 60 -3.77 7.25 -14.55
N GLU A 61 -3.40 5.99 -14.36
CA GLU A 61 -2.96 5.48 -13.05
C GLU A 61 -1.75 6.26 -12.56
N PHE A 62 -0.74 6.47 -13.42
CA PHE A 62 0.44 7.26 -13.08
C PHE A 62 0.10 8.72 -12.72
N GLU A 63 -0.73 9.38 -13.54
CA GLU A 63 -1.17 10.76 -13.27
C GLU A 63 -1.92 10.87 -11.92
N LEU A 64 -2.78 9.89 -11.60
CA LEU A 64 -3.49 9.83 -10.32
C LEU A 64 -2.55 9.53 -9.14
N ALA A 65 -1.56 8.67 -9.33
CA ALA A 65 -0.58 8.32 -8.31
C ALA A 65 0.30 9.52 -7.93
N GLU A 66 0.68 10.36 -8.90
CA GLU A 66 1.42 11.61 -8.66
C GLU A 66 0.58 12.63 -7.88
N GLU A 67 -0.74 12.61 -8.04
CA GLU A 67 -1.69 13.42 -7.26
C GLU A 67 -2.09 12.77 -5.92
N GLY A 68 -1.46 11.65 -5.53
CA GLY A 68 -1.66 11.02 -4.22
C GLY A 68 -2.90 10.15 -4.11
N PHE A 69 -3.47 9.70 -5.23
CA PHE A 69 -4.56 8.74 -5.25
C PHE A 69 -4.05 7.29 -5.29
N ILE A 70 -4.83 6.39 -4.70
CA ILE A 70 -4.60 4.94 -4.77
C ILE A 70 -5.66 4.37 -5.71
N THR A 71 -5.23 4.03 -6.92
CA THR A 71 -6.13 3.61 -8.00
C THR A 71 -6.22 2.10 -8.09
N LEU A 72 -7.44 1.57 -8.16
CA LEU A 72 -7.68 0.16 -8.47
C LEU A 72 -7.80 0.00 -9.99
N THR A 73 -6.80 -0.62 -10.60
CA THR A 73 -6.75 -0.83 -12.05
C THR A 73 -7.26 -2.23 -12.38
N MET A 74 -8.34 -2.29 -13.16
CA MET A 74 -8.94 -3.55 -13.60
C MET A 74 -8.11 -4.20 -14.72
N ARG A 75 -7.88 -5.51 -14.62
CA ARG A 75 -7.29 -6.28 -15.72
C ARG A 75 -8.35 -6.53 -16.78
N LYS A 76 -8.07 -6.10 -18.00
CA LYS A 76 -8.97 -6.31 -19.15
C LYS A 76 -9.24 -7.81 -19.36
N ASP A 77 -10.50 -8.13 -19.66
CA ASP A 77 -10.97 -9.49 -19.98
C ASP A 77 -10.71 -10.51 -18.85
N SER A 78 -10.71 -10.05 -17.60
CA SER A 78 -10.54 -10.86 -16.39
C SER A 78 -11.46 -10.35 -15.28
N ASP A 79 -11.50 -11.07 -14.17
CA ASP A 79 -12.16 -10.79 -12.90
C ASP A 79 -11.18 -10.27 -11.83
N ASN A 80 -9.96 -9.90 -12.22
CA ASN A 80 -8.90 -9.43 -11.33
C ASN A 80 -8.62 -7.95 -11.52
N ALA A 81 -8.31 -7.26 -10.43
CA ALA A 81 -7.78 -5.90 -10.43
C ALA A 81 -6.50 -5.82 -9.59
N ALA A 82 -5.77 -4.72 -9.67
CA ALA A 82 -4.57 -4.52 -8.86
C ALA A 82 -4.36 -3.05 -8.49
N PHE A 83 -3.79 -2.84 -7.30
CA PHE A 83 -3.15 -1.58 -6.93
C PHE A 83 -1.69 -1.62 -7.39
N PHE A 84 -1.30 -0.70 -8.27
CA PHE A 84 0.09 -0.59 -8.73
C PHE A 84 0.94 0.26 -7.79
N SER A 85 0.33 1.30 -7.22
CA SER A 85 0.94 2.23 -6.29
C SER A 85 0.06 2.44 -5.07
N ALA A 86 0.68 2.82 -3.95
CA ALA A 86 0.01 3.16 -2.70
C ALA A 86 0.66 4.41 -2.09
N ASN A 87 0.57 5.52 -2.82
CA ASN A 87 1.04 6.82 -2.35
C ASN A 87 0.02 7.40 -1.35
N SER A 88 0.52 8.10 -0.34
CA SER A 88 -0.33 8.94 0.50
C SER A 88 -0.69 10.24 -0.22
N VAL A 89 -1.63 11.00 0.36
CA VAL A 89 -2.01 12.34 -0.13
C VAL A 89 -0.90 13.39 0.07
N GLN A 90 0.21 13.04 0.75
CA GLN A 90 1.30 13.97 1.01
C GLN A 90 2.11 14.22 -0.27
N LYS A 91 2.10 15.46 -0.74
CA LYS A 91 2.91 15.87 -1.89
C LYS A 91 4.42 15.81 -1.55
N PRO A 92 5.24 15.12 -2.36
CA PRO A 92 6.70 15.16 -2.23
C PRO A 92 7.24 16.59 -2.35
N LYS A 93 8.21 16.95 -1.52
CA LYS A 93 8.89 18.26 -1.56
C LYS A 93 10.19 18.15 -2.34
N HIS A 94 10.51 19.19 -3.10
CA HIS A 94 11.81 19.31 -3.76
C HIS A 94 12.85 19.89 -2.79
N PHE A 95 14.05 19.31 -2.82
CA PHE A 95 15.18 19.75 -2.03
C PHE A 95 16.40 19.93 -2.94
N PRO A 96 17.35 20.80 -2.58
CA PRO A 96 18.58 20.97 -3.37
C PRO A 96 19.47 19.71 -3.39
N GLY A 97 19.30 18.78 -2.43
CA GLY A 97 20.02 17.51 -2.37
C GLY A 97 19.13 16.31 -2.72
N LYS A 98 19.62 15.43 -3.60
CA LYS A 98 18.90 14.20 -4.04
C LYS A 98 18.58 13.26 -2.88
N ASP A 99 19.45 13.18 -1.86
CA ASP A 99 19.25 12.30 -0.71
C ASP A 99 18.07 12.77 0.15
N ALA A 100 17.98 14.08 0.40
CA ALA A 100 16.87 14.67 1.15
C ALA A 100 15.53 14.48 0.42
N GLU A 101 15.54 14.65 -0.91
CA GLU A 101 14.36 14.40 -1.75
C GLU A 101 13.94 12.94 -1.73
N THR A 102 14.89 12.01 -1.86
CA THR A 102 14.63 10.56 -1.80
C THR A 102 14.07 10.16 -0.45
N ASN A 103 14.68 10.62 0.65
CA ASN A 103 14.21 10.35 2.01
C ASN A 103 12.79 10.86 2.24
N TYR A 104 12.50 12.08 1.78
CA TYR A 104 11.16 12.65 1.90
C TYR A 104 10.14 11.86 1.07
N LYS A 105 10.50 11.44 -0.16
CA LYS A 105 9.63 10.64 -1.03
C LYS A 105 9.32 9.26 -0.45
N LEU A 106 10.26 8.60 0.21
CA LEU A 106 10.00 7.33 0.90
C LEU A 106 8.94 7.51 2.00
N GLY A 107 8.96 8.64 2.71
CA GLY A 107 7.97 8.98 3.73
C GLY A 107 6.55 9.22 3.20
N THR A 108 6.38 9.57 1.92
CA THR A 108 5.05 9.79 1.33
C THR A 108 4.38 8.51 0.84
N GLN A 109 5.05 7.36 0.89
CA GLN A 109 4.53 6.09 0.37
C GLN A 109 4.09 5.17 1.53
N LEU A 110 2.86 4.68 1.45
CA LEU A 110 2.24 3.89 2.52
C LEU A 110 2.96 2.56 2.81
N PRO A 111 3.48 1.79 1.82
CA PRO A 111 4.20 0.55 2.10
C PRO A 111 5.38 0.72 3.06
N TYR A 112 6.15 1.81 2.92
CA TYR A 112 7.25 2.13 3.83
C TYR A 112 6.75 2.66 5.17
N LEU A 113 5.70 3.48 5.14
CA LEU A 113 5.11 4.03 6.36
C LEU A 113 4.54 2.93 7.27
N PHE A 114 3.96 1.85 6.70
CA PHE A 114 3.50 0.70 7.49
C PHE A 114 4.62 -0.04 8.21
N ILE A 115 5.84 -0.08 7.65
CA ILE A 115 7.00 -0.65 8.34
C ILE A 115 7.34 0.20 9.56
N ILE A 116 7.46 1.52 9.38
CA ILE A 116 7.79 2.45 10.48
C ILE A 116 6.72 2.44 11.56
N ASN A 117 5.43 2.41 11.20
CA ASN A 117 4.33 2.31 12.16
C ASN A 117 4.45 1.06 13.03
N ARG A 118 4.79 -0.08 12.43
CA ARG A 118 4.92 -1.33 13.18
C ARG A 118 6.15 -1.32 14.09
N LEU A 119 7.28 -0.76 13.65
CA LEU A 119 8.43 -0.51 14.51
C LEU A 119 8.06 0.39 15.69
N ALA A 120 7.35 1.49 15.44
CA ALA A 120 6.88 2.39 16.49
C ALA A 120 5.95 1.69 17.49
N HIS A 121 5.03 0.84 17.01
CA HIS A 121 4.18 0.03 17.88
C HIS A 121 4.99 -0.90 18.78
N TYR A 122 5.98 -1.62 18.22
CA TYR A 122 6.84 -2.52 18.99
C TYR A 122 7.69 -1.77 20.00
N ILE A 123 8.39 -0.71 19.59
CA ILE A 123 9.21 0.11 20.49
C ILE A 123 8.36 0.64 21.64
N LYS A 124 7.15 1.14 21.37
CA LYS A 124 6.27 1.67 22.40
C LYS A 124 5.89 0.62 23.44
N VAL A 125 5.61 -0.62 23.03
CA VAL A 125 5.24 -1.71 23.95
C VAL A 125 6.47 -2.20 24.72
N LEU A 126 7.57 -2.51 24.01
CA LEU A 126 8.79 -3.05 24.60
C LEU A 126 9.43 -2.09 25.60
N GLN A 127 9.59 -0.82 25.22
CA GLN A 127 10.23 0.18 26.10
C GLN A 127 9.35 0.54 27.30
N ARG A 128 8.02 0.39 27.20
CA ARG A 128 7.12 0.61 28.34
C ARG A 128 7.37 -0.40 29.46
N GLU A 129 7.68 -1.64 29.13
CA GLU A 129 7.96 -2.69 30.12
C GLU A 129 9.32 -2.52 30.81
N GLN A 130 10.24 -1.78 30.18
CA GLN A 130 11.57 -1.51 30.71
C GLN A 130 11.64 -0.26 31.60
N LEU A 131 10.53 0.49 31.74
CA LEU A 131 10.49 1.67 32.61
C LEU A 131 10.74 1.29 34.07
N GLY A 132 11.73 1.93 34.70
CA GLY A 132 12.14 1.66 36.08
C GLY A 132 13.26 0.62 36.21
N SER A 133 13.74 0.04 35.12
CA SER A 133 14.96 -0.77 35.12
C SER A 133 16.21 0.12 35.16
N TRP A 134 17.30 -0.40 35.75
CA TRP A 134 18.61 0.25 35.70
C TRP A 134 19.28 -0.04 34.36
N LYS A 135 19.36 0.96 33.48
CA LYS A 135 20.02 0.85 32.18
C LYS A 135 20.91 2.06 31.92
N GLU A 136 22.11 1.78 31.44
CA GLU A 136 23.01 2.81 30.92
C GLU A 136 22.82 2.99 29.40
N ARG A 137 23.45 4.02 28.84
CA ARG A 137 23.40 4.30 27.39
C ARG A 137 23.80 3.08 26.54
N SER A 138 24.87 2.40 26.95
CA SER A 138 25.41 1.22 26.25
C SER A 138 24.44 0.03 26.28
N ASP A 139 23.66 -0.12 27.35
CA ASP A 139 22.65 -1.16 27.44
C ASP A 139 21.50 -0.91 26.46
N LEU A 140 21.03 0.34 26.36
CA LEU A 140 19.98 0.72 25.41
C LEU A 140 20.44 0.56 23.95
N GLU A 141 21.68 0.96 23.63
CA GLU A 141 22.25 0.77 22.30
C GLU A 141 22.36 -0.73 21.95
N ARG A 142 22.74 -1.59 22.90
CA ARG A 142 22.82 -3.04 22.67
C ARG A 142 21.46 -3.73 22.53
N GLU A 143 20.43 -3.23 23.20
CA GLU A 143 19.09 -3.82 23.17
C GLU A 143 18.24 -3.41 21.97
N LEU A 144 18.49 -2.20 21.44
CA LEU A 144 17.75 -1.67 20.29
C LEU A 144 18.35 -2.06 18.93
N ASN A 145 19.66 -2.37 18.89
CA ASN A 145 20.37 -2.83 17.69
C ASN A 145 20.31 -4.35 17.56
#